data_AF-A0A3B0YB13-F1
#
_entry.id   AF-A0A3B0YB13-F1
#
_cell.length_a   1.000
_cell.length_b   1.000
_cell.length_c   1.000
_cell.angle_alpha   90.00
_cell.angle_beta   90.00
_cell.angle_gamma   90.00
#
_symmetry.space_group_name_H-M   'P 1'
#
loop_
_entity.id
_entity.type
_entity.pdbx_description
1 polymer ?
#
loop_
_entity_poly.entity_id
_entity_poly.type
_entity_poly.pdbx_seq_one_letter_code
_entity_poly.pdbx_strand_id
1 'polypeptide(L)'
;MTNIITKVMGTALAVCLSTGAFAGVQHKKAKRASEEKITKTVPKTIAACGNKELKVEIVWADYDKFITDPANLKEIDKDKTEWILAKAGVRAQAALEGLAKLCADKDYKEEVAKLKLIKIHPQAGYKKGRTALTISKDGTNIKILAGHYYTRNADWFKGNLKKLY
;
A
#
# COMPACT_ATOMS: atom_id res chain seq x y z
N MET A 1 -16.09 14.59 42.66
CA MET A 1 -16.33 14.59 41.21
C MET A 1 -15.02 14.99 40.54
N THR A 2 -14.46 14.15 39.67
CA THR A 2 -13.09 14.33 39.17
C THR A 2 -13.07 14.17 37.66
N ASN A 3 -12.56 15.19 36.95
CA ASN A 3 -12.63 15.25 35.48
C ASN A 3 -11.70 14.23 34.83
N ILE A 4 -12.22 13.45 33.87
CA ILE A 4 -11.41 12.69 32.92
C ILE A 4 -11.36 13.48 31.62
N ILE A 5 -10.26 14.21 31.41
CA ILE A 5 -10.00 14.92 30.14
C ILE A 5 -9.58 13.88 29.10
N THR A 6 -10.51 13.49 28.23
CA THR A 6 -10.24 12.58 27.11
C THR A 6 -9.36 13.28 26.07
N LYS A 7 -8.04 13.27 26.28
CA LYS A 7 -7.05 13.66 25.27
C LYS A 7 -7.11 12.67 24.09
N VAL A 8 -7.88 13.03 23.06
CA VAL A 8 -7.80 12.39 21.74
C VAL A 8 -6.43 12.73 21.16
N MET A 9 -5.46 11.85 21.40
CA MET A 9 -4.07 12.01 20.95
C MET A 9 -3.99 11.68 19.46
N GLY A 10 -4.42 12.63 18.62
CA GLY A 10 -4.48 12.49 17.18
C GLY A 10 -3.10 12.29 16.56
N THR A 11 -2.74 11.04 16.26
CA THR A 11 -1.51 10.71 15.53
C THR A 11 -1.57 11.36 14.15
N ALA A 12 -0.67 12.32 13.89
CA ALA A 12 -0.65 13.06 12.64
C ALA A 12 -0.31 12.15 11.45
N LEU A 13 -1.32 11.80 10.65
CA LEU A 13 -1.15 11.02 9.42
C LEU A 13 -0.49 11.90 8.35
N ALA A 14 0.85 11.91 8.33
CA ALA A 14 1.65 12.66 7.38
C ALA A 14 1.53 12.07 5.95
N VAL A 15 0.49 12.49 5.22
CA VAL A 15 0.32 12.16 3.80
C VAL A 15 1.27 13.04 2.96
N CYS A 16 2.38 12.45 2.51
CA CYS A 16 3.34 13.11 1.63
C CYS A 16 2.77 13.28 0.20
N LEU A 17 2.04 14.38 -0.02
CA LEU A 17 1.51 14.76 -1.33
C LEU A 17 2.64 15.18 -2.30
N SER A 18 3.22 14.22 -3.01
CA SER A 18 4.31 14.47 -3.96
C SER A 18 3.83 15.22 -5.22
N THR A 19 4.36 16.42 -5.45
CA THR A 19 3.96 17.35 -6.53
C THR A 19 4.58 16.99 -7.89
N GLY A 20 4.17 15.87 -8.47
CA GLY A 20 4.58 15.45 -9.81
C GLY A 20 4.12 16.40 -10.93
N ALA A 21 5.06 16.85 -11.77
CA ALA A 21 4.80 17.75 -12.90
C ALA A 21 4.02 17.05 -14.05
N PHE A 22 3.27 17.84 -14.82
CA PHE A 22 2.56 17.47 -16.06
C PHE A 22 1.68 16.19 -16.08
N ALA A 23 1.42 15.56 -14.94
CA ALA A 23 0.39 14.53 -14.82
C ALA A 23 -1.00 15.08 -15.24
N GLY A 24 -1.63 14.42 -16.22
CA GLY A 24 -2.96 14.78 -16.72
C GLY A 24 -4.05 14.67 -15.66
N VAL A 25 -5.21 15.29 -15.88
CA VAL A 25 -6.29 15.37 -14.88
C VAL A 25 -6.73 13.97 -14.40
N GLN A 26 -6.79 12.97 -15.30
CA GLN A 26 -7.14 11.59 -14.93
C GLN A 26 -6.07 10.91 -14.07
N HIS A 27 -4.77 11.15 -14.32
CA HIS A 27 -3.68 10.65 -13.47
C HIS A 27 -3.77 11.25 -12.06
N LYS A 28 -3.96 12.57 -11.96
CA LYS A 28 -4.14 13.27 -10.67
C LYS A 28 -5.35 12.73 -9.90
N LYS A 29 -6.47 12.44 -10.59
CA LYS A 29 -7.66 11.82 -10.01
C LYS A 29 -7.39 10.38 -9.51
N ALA A 30 -6.65 9.57 -10.28
CA ALA A 30 -6.32 8.20 -9.92
C ALA A 30 -5.34 8.09 -8.74
N LYS A 31 -4.36 9.01 -8.64
CA LYS A 31 -3.47 9.10 -7.48
C LYS A 31 -4.24 9.43 -6.20
N ARG A 32 -5.05 10.51 -6.22
CA ARG A 32 -5.91 10.90 -5.08
C ARG A 32 -6.86 9.79 -4.65
N ALA A 33 -7.53 9.12 -5.60
CA ALA A 33 -8.42 8.00 -5.29
C ALA A 33 -7.69 6.79 -4.68
N SER A 34 -6.38 6.65 -4.93
CA SER A 34 -5.53 5.63 -4.32
C SER A 34 -5.05 6.02 -2.92
N GLU A 35 -4.71 7.30 -2.73
CA GLU A 35 -4.37 7.87 -1.41
C GLU A 35 -5.57 7.84 -0.46
N GLU A 36 -6.77 8.17 -0.93
CA GLU A 36 -8.01 8.05 -0.16
C GLU A 36 -8.25 6.62 0.34
N LYS A 37 -7.95 5.59 -0.47
CA LYS A 37 -8.05 4.19 -0.04
C LYS A 37 -7.11 3.87 1.10
N ILE A 38 -5.89 4.38 1.05
CA ILE A 38 -4.88 4.22 2.11
C ILE A 38 -5.37 4.92 3.38
N THR A 39 -5.73 6.20 3.31
CA THR A 39 -6.24 7.00 4.43
C THR A 39 -7.48 6.37 5.09
N LYS A 40 -8.38 5.74 4.31
CA LYS A 40 -9.58 5.05 4.83
C LYS A 40 -9.32 3.65 5.39
N THR A 41 -8.13 3.06 5.18
CA THR A 41 -7.82 1.66 5.55
C THR A 41 -6.72 1.56 6.62
N VAL A 42 -5.67 2.41 6.56
CA VAL A 42 -4.58 2.43 7.55
C VAL A 42 -5.08 2.50 9.00
N PRO A 43 -6.03 3.39 9.39
CA PRO A 43 -6.53 3.43 10.77
C PRO A 43 -7.17 2.11 11.23
N LYS A 44 -7.77 1.35 10.32
CA LYS A 44 -8.38 0.03 10.61
C LYS A 44 -7.31 -1.02 10.86
N THR A 45 -6.23 -1.02 10.07
CA THR A 45 -5.08 -1.90 10.29
C THR A 45 -4.35 -1.54 11.59
N ILE A 46 -4.17 -0.26 11.91
CA ILE A 46 -3.59 0.20 13.18
C ILE A 46 -4.45 -0.26 14.36
N ALA A 47 -5.78 -0.16 14.28
CA ALA A 47 -6.68 -0.66 15.32
C ALA A 47 -6.62 -2.20 15.50
N ALA A 48 -6.48 -2.96 14.41
CA ALA A 48 -6.37 -4.42 14.46
C ALA A 48 -5.00 -4.91 14.99
N CYS A 49 -3.91 -4.28 14.55
CA CYS A 49 -2.54 -4.74 14.75
C CYS A 49 -1.80 -4.03 15.90
N GLY A 50 -2.17 -2.79 16.25
CA GLY A 50 -1.49 -1.98 17.27
C GLY A 50 -0.25 -1.20 16.79
N ASN A 51 0.11 -1.28 15.51
CA ASN A 51 1.25 -0.58 14.92
C ASN A 51 1.00 0.93 14.73
N LYS A 52 1.03 1.69 15.84
CA LYS A 52 0.77 3.15 15.89
C LYS A 52 1.62 4.00 14.92
N GLU A 53 2.77 3.50 14.49
CA GLU A 53 3.70 4.20 13.58
C GLU A 53 3.55 3.83 12.10
N LEU A 54 2.60 2.95 11.74
CA LEU A 54 2.48 2.40 10.38
C LEU A 54 2.24 3.49 9.32
N LYS A 55 3.24 3.67 8.45
CA LYS A 55 3.17 4.51 7.25
C LYS A 55 2.95 3.64 6.01
N VAL A 56 2.23 4.18 5.03
CA VAL A 56 1.97 3.51 3.75
C VAL A 56 2.16 4.51 2.63
N GLU A 57 3.00 4.16 1.67
CA GLU A 57 3.47 5.03 0.60
C GLU A 57 3.28 4.30 -0.74
N ILE A 58 2.57 4.93 -1.69
CA ILE A 58 2.71 4.56 -3.10
C ILE A 58 3.85 5.42 -3.64
N VAL A 59 4.88 4.78 -4.15
CA VAL A 59 6.10 5.46 -4.62
C VAL A 59 5.80 6.06 -6.00
N TRP A 60 5.12 7.21 -6.01
CA TRP A 60 4.58 7.80 -7.24
C TRP A 60 5.65 8.13 -8.28
N ALA A 61 6.89 8.45 -7.87
CA ALA A 61 8.01 8.66 -8.79
C ALA A 61 8.32 7.40 -9.63
N ASP A 62 8.30 6.21 -9.01
CA ASP A 62 8.51 4.94 -9.72
C ASP A 62 7.35 4.66 -10.68
N TYR A 63 6.11 4.96 -10.27
CA TYR A 63 4.93 4.83 -11.14
C TYR A 63 4.95 5.81 -12.31
N ASP A 64 5.33 7.07 -12.08
CA ASP A 64 5.40 8.11 -13.12
C ASP A 64 6.50 7.76 -14.14
N LYS A 65 7.67 7.30 -13.67
CA LYS A 65 8.69 6.73 -14.56
C LYS A 65 8.16 5.52 -15.33
N PHE A 66 7.51 4.58 -14.65
CA PHE A 66 7.00 3.36 -15.28
C PHE A 66 5.94 3.62 -16.37
N ILE A 67 5.06 4.61 -16.20
CA ILE A 67 4.03 4.96 -17.21
C ILE A 67 4.51 5.94 -18.29
N THR A 68 5.77 6.38 -18.25
CA THR A 68 6.37 7.30 -19.26
C THR A 68 7.55 6.69 -20.01
N ASP A 69 8.26 5.73 -19.43
CA ASP A 69 9.39 5.01 -20.02
C ASP A 69 8.95 4.16 -21.24
N PRO A 70 9.46 4.43 -22.45
CA PRO A 70 9.09 3.72 -23.68
C PRO A 70 9.33 2.20 -23.66
N ALA A 71 10.23 1.69 -22.80
CA ALA A 71 10.42 0.24 -22.64
C ALA A 71 9.19 -0.39 -21.96
N ASN A 72 8.64 0.28 -20.95
CA ASN A 72 7.49 -0.16 -20.18
C ASN A 72 6.16 0.05 -20.92
N LEU A 73 6.05 1.06 -21.81
CA LEU A 73 4.84 1.31 -22.60
C LEU A 73 4.36 0.07 -23.38
N LYS A 74 5.28 -0.75 -23.92
CA LYS A 74 4.96 -2.00 -24.63
C LYS A 74 4.33 -3.08 -23.72
N GLU A 75 4.62 -3.03 -22.42
CA GLU A 75 4.00 -3.89 -21.42
C GLU A 75 2.56 -3.47 -21.13
N ILE A 76 2.28 -2.17 -21.18
CA ILE A 76 0.99 -1.58 -20.74
C ILE A 76 0.06 -1.14 -21.88
N ASP A 77 0.47 -1.28 -23.13
CA ASP A 77 -0.21 -1.00 -24.41
C ASP A 77 -1.77 -1.09 -24.51
N LYS A 78 -2.45 -1.87 -23.65
CA LYS A 78 -3.93 -1.98 -23.60
C LYS A 78 -4.57 -1.53 -22.28
N ASP A 79 -3.76 -1.19 -21.29
CA ASP A 79 -4.11 -0.81 -19.93
C ASP A 79 -3.98 0.72 -19.82
N LYS A 80 -5.07 1.43 -19.49
CA LYS A 80 -4.97 2.89 -19.38
C LYS A 80 -4.04 3.27 -18.22
N THR A 81 -3.21 4.30 -18.40
CA THR A 81 -2.20 4.66 -17.39
C THR A 81 -2.81 5.13 -16.06
N GLU A 82 -4.00 5.75 -16.08
CA GLU A 82 -4.77 6.01 -14.87
C GLU A 82 -5.29 4.74 -14.17
N TRP A 83 -5.49 3.64 -14.89
CA TRP A 83 -5.85 2.35 -14.28
C TRP A 83 -4.68 1.74 -13.53
N ILE A 84 -3.44 1.88 -14.02
CA ILE A 84 -2.23 1.42 -13.32
C ILE A 84 -2.03 2.21 -12.02
N LEU A 85 -2.22 3.54 -12.07
CA LEU A 85 -2.21 4.40 -10.88
C LEU A 85 -3.31 4.02 -9.89
N ALA A 86 -4.54 3.78 -10.34
CA ALA A 86 -5.66 3.34 -9.48
C ALA A 86 -5.46 1.92 -8.92
N LYS A 87 -4.80 1.04 -9.68
CA LYS A 87 -4.41 -0.31 -9.27
C LYS A 87 -3.48 -0.26 -8.05
N ALA A 88 -2.56 0.70 -7.96
CA ALA A 88 -1.67 0.89 -6.80
C ALA A 88 -2.44 1.08 -5.47
N GLY A 89 -3.49 1.90 -5.44
CA GLY A 89 -4.34 2.06 -4.25
C GLY A 89 -5.12 0.81 -3.87
N VAL A 90 -5.56 0.01 -4.85
CA VAL A 90 -6.19 -1.29 -4.62
C VAL A 90 -5.19 -2.31 -4.05
N ARG A 91 -3.91 -2.23 -4.45
CA ARG A 91 -2.82 -3.05 -3.88
C ARG A 91 -2.55 -2.69 -2.42
N ALA A 92 -2.45 -1.41 -2.10
CA ALA A 92 -2.26 -0.94 -0.73
C ALA A 92 -3.45 -1.32 0.18
N GLN A 93 -4.69 -1.10 -0.28
CA GLN A 93 -5.90 -1.48 0.45
C GLN A 93 -5.94 -2.98 0.76
N ALA A 94 -5.78 -3.86 -0.24
CA ALA A 94 -5.88 -5.30 -0.05
C ALA A 94 -4.74 -5.87 0.83
N ALA A 95 -3.55 -5.24 0.81
CA ALA A 95 -2.46 -5.58 1.72
C ALA A 95 -2.76 -5.19 3.17
N LEU A 96 -3.32 -3.99 3.39
CA LEU A 96 -3.73 -3.50 4.71
C LEU A 96 -4.88 -4.31 5.32
N GLU A 97 -5.85 -4.71 4.50
CA GLU A 97 -6.92 -5.65 4.89
C GLU A 97 -6.35 -7.04 5.20
N GLY A 98 -5.36 -7.51 4.42
CA GLY A 98 -4.64 -8.77 4.66
C GLY A 98 -3.85 -8.78 5.97
N LEU A 99 -3.17 -7.67 6.30
CA LEU A 99 -2.50 -7.47 7.60
C LEU A 99 -3.53 -7.45 8.74
N ALA A 100 -4.64 -6.72 8.61
CA ALA A 100 -5.68 -6.69 9.64
C ALA A 100 -6.29 -8.09 9.90
N LYS A 101 -6.49 -8.89 8.83
CA LYS A 101 -6.88 -10.31 8.95
C LYS A 101 -5.78 -11.22 9.51
N LEU A 102 -4.51 -10.85 9.39
CA LEU A 102 -3.38 -11.59 9.97
C LEU A 102 -3.27 -11.31 11.48
N CYS A 103 -3.43 -10.05 11.92
CA CYS A 103 -3.40 -9.64 13.33
C CYS A 103 -4.56 -10.15 14.22
N ALA A 104 -5.47 -10.94 13.66
CA ALA A 104 -6.42 -11.76 14.43
C ALA A 104 -5.78 -13.06 14.97
N ASP A 105 -4.67 -13.48 14.36
CA ASP A 105 -3.79 -14.56 14.79
C ASP A 105 -2.77 -13.95 15.78
N LYS A 106 -2.71 -14.45 17.02
CA LYS A 106 -1.95 -13.78 18.11
C LYS A 106 -0.46 -13.77 17.82
N ASP A 107 0.07 -14.91 17.38
CA ASP A 107 1.50 -15.14 17.14
C ASP A 107 2.06 -14.17 16.09
N TYR A 108 1.23 -13.77 15.11
CA TYR A 108 1.60 -12.80 14.07
C TYR A 108 1.27 -11.35 14.46
N LYS A 109 0.44 -11.11 15.48
CA LYS A 109 0.06 -9.75 15.88
C LYS A 109 1.25 -8.97 16.42
N GLU A 110 2.09 -9.60 17.24
CA GLU A 110 3.27 -8.94 17.82
C GLU A 110 4.35 -8.64 16.77
N GLU A 111 4.54 -9.52 15.78
CA GLU A 111 5.45 -9.29 14.67
C GLU A 111 4.94 -8.21 13.69
N VAL A 112 3.64 -8.20 13.37
CA VAL A 112 3.05 -7.13 12.55
C VAL A 112 2.95 -5.80 13.31
N ALA A 113 2.93 -5.80 14.64
CA ALA A 113 3.00 -4.57 15.44
C ALA A 113 4.35 -3.82 15.27
N LYS A 114 5.43 -4.52 14.88
CA LYS A 114 6.75 -3.94 14.57
C LYS A 114 6.83 -3.27 13.20
N LEU A 115 5.85 -3.51 12.32
CA LEU A 115 5.82 -2.97 10.96
C LEU A 115 5.63 -1.44 10.97
N LYS A 116 6.61 -0.71 10.45
CA LYS A 116 6.63 0.76 10.36
C LYS A 116 6.27 1.29 8.98
N LEU A 117 6.53 0.55 7.91
CA LEU A 117 6.38 1.07 6.55
C LEU A 117 5.94 0.01 5.53
N ILE A 118 5.00 0.38 4.65
CA ILE A 118 4.67 -0.35 3.44
C ILE A 118 4.92 0.54 2.23
N LYS A 119 5.81 0.14 1.33
CA LYS A 119 6.02 0.83 0.03
C LYS A 119 5.44 0.02 -1.13
N ILE A 120 4.61 0.68 -1.95
CA ILE A 120 3.98 0.10 -3.14
C ILE A 120 4.67 0.69 -4.38
N HIS A 121 5.22 -0.19 -5.21
CA HIS A 121 5.94 0.11 -6.44
C HIS A 121 5.28 -0.60 -7.64
N PRO A 122 5.49 -0.16 -8.89
CA PRO A 122 5.19 -0.98 -10.06
C PRO A 122 6.14 -2.19 -10.11
N GLN A 123 5.78 -3.20 -10.90
CA GLN A 123 6.60 -4.40 -11.11
C GLN A 123 7.10 -4.44 -12.57
N ALA A 124 8.41 -4.57 -12.76
CA ALA A 124 8.99 -4.82 -14.08
C ALA A 124 8.47 -6.14 -14.67
N GLY A 125 8.26 -6.20 -15.99
CA GLY A 125 7.55 -7.34 -16.59
C GLY A 125 6.04 -7.27 -16.35
N TYR A 126 5.48 -6.08 -16.11
CA TYR A 126 4.14 -5.83 -15.54
C TYR A 126 3.07 -6.73 -16.14
N LYS A 127 2.99 -6.77 -17.48
CA LYS A 127 2.01 -7.54 -18.28
C LYS A 127 1.97 -9.03 -17.94
N LYS A 128 3.09 -9.59 -17.49
CA LYS A 128 3.27 -11.00 -17.08
C LYS A 128 3.44 -11.16 -15.57
N GLY A 129 3.82 -10.10 -14.86
CA GLY A 129 4.09 -10.08 -13.43
C GLY A 129 2.86 -10.40 -12.58
N ARG A 130 3.03 -11.35 -11.65
CA ARG A 130 2.17 -11.50 -10.48
C ARG A 130 2.72 -10.67 -9.35
N THR A 131 1.85 -10.00 -8.59
CA THR A 131 2.27 -9.20 -7.43
C THR A 131 3.16 -9.99 -6.49
N ALA A 132 4.27 -9.38 -6.11
CA ALA A 132 5.24 -9.92 -5.17
C ALA A 132 5.31 -9.05 -3.91
N LEU A 133 5.66 -9.68 -2.79
CA LEU A 133 5.92 -9.01 -1.52
C LEU A 133 7.27 -9.47 -0.98
N THR A 134 8.02 -8.55 -0.38
CA THR A 134 9.23 -8.85 0.39
C THR A 134 9.23 -8.02 1.66
N ILE A 135 9.66 -8.61 2.77
CA ILE A 135 9.92 -7.90 4.02
C ILE A 135 11.41 -7.56 4.14
N SER A 136 11.77 -6.51 4.88
CA SER A 136 13.15 -6.24 5.27
C SER A 136 13.63 -7.21 6.36
N LYS A 137 14.96 -7.44 6.47
CA LYS A 137 15.55 -8.43 7.40
C LYS A 137 15.23 -8.19 8.88
N ASP A 138 14.84 -6.97 9.24
CA ASP A 138 14.46 -6.52 10.58
C ASP A 138 12.93 -6.56 10.81
N GLY A 139 12.13 -7.01 9.84
CA GLY A 139 10.67 -7.10 9.93
C GLY A 139 9.92 -5.76 9.80
N THR A 140 10.60 -4.60 9.78
CA THR A 140 9.92 -3.29 9.94
C THR A 140 9.38 -2.68 8.64
N ASN A 141 9.78 -3.17 7.46
CA ASN A 141 9.36 -2.63 6.16
C ASN A 141 8.86 -3.74 5.22
N ILE A 142 7.73 -3.51 4.54
CA ILE A 142 7.24 -4.35 3.44
C ILE A 142 7.34 -3.58 2.11
N LYS A 143 7.92 -4.21 1.10
CA LYS A 143 7.87 -3.75 -0.30
C LYS A 143 6.87 -4.60 -1.08
N ILE A 144 5.95 -3.95 -1.79
CA ILE A 144 4.97 -4.57 -2.67
C ILE A 144 5.28 -4.17 -4.11
N LEU A 145 5.50 -5.16 -4.99
CA LEU A 145 5.64 -4.97 -6.43
C LEU A 145 4.29 -5.28 -7.09
N ALA A 146 3.71 -4.31 -7.79
CA ALA A 146 2.39 -4.42 -8.42
C ALA A 146 2.48 -4.72 -9.93
N GLY A 147 2.40 -6.00 -10.30
CA GLY A 147 2.21 -6.45 -11.68
C GLY A 147 0.75 -6.41 -12.14
N HIS A 148 0.48 -6.95 -13.33
CA HIS A 148 -0.85 -7.01 -13.92
C HIS A 148 -1.74 -8.09 -13.25
N TYR A 149 -1.21 -9.30 -13.08
CA TYR A 149 -1.99 -10.48 -12.69
C TYR A 149 -2.07 -10.68 -11.16
N TYR A 150 -3.25 -10.49 -10.56
CA TYR A 150 -3.48 -10.84 -9.15
C TYR A 150 -4.98 -10.81 -8.77
N THR A 151 -5.32 -11.30 -7.58
CA THR A 151 -6.64 -11.17 -6.95
C THR A 151 -6.73 -9.91 -6.08
N ARG A 152 -7.90 -9.24 -6.04
CA ARG A 152 -8.15 -8.06 -5.16
C ARG A 152 -8.40 -8.48 -3.70
N ASN A 153 -7.80 -9.59 -3.26
CA ASN A 153 -8.28 -10.36 -2.12
C ASN A 153 -7.31 -10.24 -0.92
N ALA A 154 -7.83 -9.72 0.19
CA ALA A 154 -7.14 -9.65 1.48
C ALA A 154 -6.62 -11.01 1.98
N ASP A 155 -7.29 -12.13 1.68
CA ASP A 155 -6.85 -13.46 2.11
C ASP A 155 -5.64 -13.97 1.31
N TRP A 156 -5.51 -13.59 0.04
CA TRP A 156 -4.28 -13.83 -0.71
C TRP A 156 -3.11 -13.01 -0.14
N PHE A 157 -3.37 -11.76 0.28
CA PHE A 157 -2.37 -10.97 1.00
C PHE A 157 -2.00 -11.62 2.35
N LYS A 158 -2.97 -11.94 3.21
CA LYS A 158 -2.74 -12.67 4.48
C LYS A 158 -1.89 -13.92 4.26
N GLY A 159 -2.23 -14.76 3.29
CA GLY A 159 -1.56 -16.03 3.00
C GLY A 159 -0.14 -15.91 2.42
N ASN A 160 0.28 -14.73 1.96
CA ASN A 160 1.67 -14.47 1.57
C ASN A 160 2.42 -13.65 2.63
N LEU A 161 1.75 -12.76 3.36
CA LEU A 161 2.29 -12.06 4.53
C LEU A 161 2.67 -13.04 5.64
N LYS A 162 1.84 -14.07 5.89
CA LYS A 162 2.13 -15.20 6.82
C LYS A 162 3.30 -16.11 6.36
N LYS A 163 3.98 -15.79 5.25
CA LYS A 163 5.22 -16.46 4.79
C LYS A 163 6.44 -15.56 4.82
N LEU A 164 6.29 -14.32 5.30
CA LEU A 164 7.36 -13.34 5.50
C LEU A 164 7.73 -13.21 6.99
N TYR A 165 7.01 -13.91 7.86
CA TYR A 165 7.22 -14.12 9.28
C TYR A 165 7.23 -15.62 9.52
#